data_AF-A0A1Y0NB88-F1
#
_entry.id   AF-A0A1Y0NB88-F1
#
_cell.length_a   1.000
_cell.length_b   1.000
_cell.length_c   1.000
_cell.angle_alpha   90.00
_cell.angle_beta   90.00
_cell.angle_gamma   90.00
#
_symmetry.space_group_name_H-M   'P 1'
#
loop_
_entity.id
_entity.type
_entity.pdbx_description
1 polymer ?
#
loop_
_entity_poly.entity_id
_entity_poly.type
_entity_poly.pdbx_seq_one_letter_code
_entity_poly.pdbx_strand_id
1 'polypeptide(L)'
;MTQWSEINPRERSGGLQAAVRRQSRPGEYRYTFVHDELEIDDPALDASGRFFASPRDYGFVIRGFDGGKTAWARDFANGTMLVVNPDAQSHVLSPKGRARILFIGQDGAVLQDTGAVGRPEQRVPELATVRLTLTATVDLNGLSQEAARAQLMRLVDRAVLSAQSAPGDGVRVLDHAFDSAAVVSGETPGTSNTDFSQLLDL
;
A
#
# COMPACT_ATOMS: atom_id res chain seq x y z
N MET A 1 -7.53 -31.01 -11.92
CA MET A 1 -6.38 -30.09 -12.12
C MET A 1 -6.72 -29.20 -13.30
N THR A 2 -6.73 -27.88 -13.11
CA THR A 2 -7.02 -26.93 -14.20
C THR A 2 -5.76 -26.77 -15.05
N GLN A 3 -5.71 -27.45 -16.19
CA GLN A 3 -4.58 -27.33 -17.12
C GLN A 3 -4.71 -26.01 -17.90
N TRP A 4 -3.61 -25.25 -17.95
CA TRP A 4 -3.50 -23.98 -18.67
C TRP A 4 -2.54 -24.17 -19.85
N SER A 5 -3.09 -24.64 -20.95
CA SER A 5 -2.35 -24.85 -22.21
C SER A 5 -2.71 -23.72 -23.17
N GLU A 6 -1.72 -22.96 -23.63
CA GLU A 6 -1.93 -21.87 -24.59
C GLU A 6 -2.26 -22.45 -25.97
N ILE A 7 -3.30 -21.94 -26.64
CA ILE A 7 -3.75 -22.44 -27.95
C ILE A 7 -2.66 -22.25 -29.02
N ASN A 8 -1.90 -21.16 -28.92
CA ASN A 8 -0.79 -20.84 -29.81
C ASN A 8 0.49 -20.69 -28.97
N PRO A 9 1.22 -21.78 -28.69
CA PRO A 9 2.46 -21.73 -27.95
C PRO A 9 3.49 -20.86 -28.67
N ARG A 10 4.27 -20.11 -27.90
CA ARG A 10 5.25 -19.15 -28.41
C ARG A 10 6.60 -19.46 -27.81
N GLU A 11 7.66 -19.15 -28.54
CA GLU A 11 8.98 -19.07 -27.92
C GLU A 11 9.03 -17.87 -26.98
N ARG A 12 9.55 -18.11 -25.77
CA ARG A 12 9.76 -17.04 -24.79
C ARG A 12 10.92 -16.16 -25.27
N SER A 13 10.72 -14.85 -25.21
CA SER A 13 11.77 -13.89 -25.49
C SER A 13 12.99 -14.12 -24.59
N GLY A 14 14.20 -13.99 -25.15
CA GLY A 14 15.42 -13.97 -24.35
C GLY A 14 15.49 -12.75 -23.43
N GLY A 15 16.22 -12.86 -22.31
CA GLY A 15 16.47 -11.73 -21.40
C GLY A 15 15.32 -11.34 -20.49
N LEU A 16 14.29 -12.17 -20.34
CA LEU A 16 13.20 -11.93 -19.39
C LEU A 16 13.72 -11.94 -17.94
N GLN A 17 13.16 -11.08 -17.09
CA GLN A 17 13.41 -11.14 -15.65
C GLN A 17 12.68 -12.35 -15.05
N ALA A 18 13.24 -12.91 -13.98
CA ALA A 18 12.58 -13.94 -13.20
C ALA A 18 11.54 -13.32 -12.27
N ALA A 19 10.38 -13.95 -12.14
CA ALA A 19 9.46 -13.66 -11.04
C ALA A 19 10.09 -14.12 -9.73
N VAL A 20 9.94 -13.33 -8.68
CA VAL A 20 10.55 -13.58 -7.37
C VAL A 20 9.56 -14.32 -6.49
N ARG A 21 9.99 -15.45 -5.94
CA ARG A 21 9.18 -16.18 -4.97
C ARG A 21 9.30 -15.51 -3.60
N ARG A 22 8.20 -14.94 -3.12
CA ARG A 22 8.04 -14.33 -1.79
C ARG A 22 7.18 -15.19 -0.90
N GLN A 23 7.49 -15.17 0.38
CA GLN A 23 6.65 -15.79 1.39
C GLN A 23 5.62 -14.76 1.87
N SER A 24 4.33 -15.00 1.61
CA SER A 24 3.25 -14.13 2.08
C SER A 24 2.83 -14.49 3.51
N ARG A 25 2.88 -15.78 3.85
CA ARG A 25 2.62 -16.31 5.20
C ARG A 25 3.50 -17.54 5.47
N PRO A 26 3.64 -18.01 6.71
CA PRO A 26 4.23 -19.32 6.99
C PRO A 26 3.61 -20.41 6.11
N GLY A 27 4.39 -20.99 5.20
CA GLY A 27 3.93 -22.01 4.24
C GLY A 27 3.20 -21.50 2.99
N GLU A 28 2.83 -20.22 2.89
CA GLU A 28 2.19 -19.62 1.70
C GLU A 28 3.21 -18.81 0.91
N TYR A 29 3.34 -19.11 -0.39
CA TYR A 29 4.27 -18.43 -1.28
C TYR A 29 3.52 -17.77 -2.44
N ARG A 30 4.03 -16.60 -2.84
CA ARG A 30 3.56 -15.85 -4.00
C ARG A 30 4.74 -15.50 -4.91
N TYR A 31 4.48 -15.39 -6.19
CA TYR A 31 5.40 -14.92 -7.20
C TYR A 31 5.07 -13.46 -7.48
N THR A 32 6.06 -12.60 -7.24
CA THR A 32 6.02 -11.16 -7.49
C THR A 32 6.99 -10.82 -8.61
N PHE A 33 6.95 -9.60 -9.11
CA PHE A 33 7.93 -9.09 -10.06
C PHE A 33 8.17 -7.60 -9.88
N VAL A 34 9.28 -7.10 -10.40
CA VAL A 34 9.56 -5.66 -10.38
C VAL A 34 9.04 -5.02 -11.67
N HIS A 35 8.34 -3.91 -11.54
CA HIS A 35 7.92 -3.05 -12.64
C HIS A 35 8.08 -1.59 -12.19
N ASP A 36 8.85 -0.81 -12.96
CA ASP A 36 9.21 0.57 -12.62
C ASP A 36 9.72 0.72 -11.17
N GLU A 37 10.68 -0.13 -10.80
CA GLU A 37 11.31 -0.20 -9.47
C GLU A 37 10.39 -0.63 -8.31
N LEU A 38 9.13 -0.93 -8.59
CA LEU A 38 8.14 -1.34 -7.60
C LEU A 38 7.90 -2.85 -7.70
N GLU A 39 7.84 -3.50 -6.54
CA GLU A 39 7.51 -4.93 -6.46
C GLU A 39 5.98 -5.09 -6.52
N ILE A 40 5.50 -5.74 -7.59
CA ILE A 40 4.08 -6.01 -7.85
C ILE A 40 3.76 -7.45 -7.49
N ASP A 41 2.73 -7.64 -6.66
CA ASP A 41 2.19 -8.95 -6.28
C ASP A 41 0.79 -9.21 -6.88
N ASP A 42 -0.02 -8.17 -7.07
CA ASP A 42 -1.34 -8.22 -7.73
C ASP A 42 -1.41 -7.24 -8.92
N PRO A 43 -1.29 -7.73 -10.17
CA PRO A 43 -1.34 -6.88 -11.36
C PRO A 43 -2.74 -6.33 -11.68
N ALA A 44 -3.77 -6.69 -10.91
CA ALA A 44 -5.10 -6.08 -11.02
C ALA A 44 -5.26 -4.84 -10.11
N LEU A 45 -4.24 -4.51 -9.33
CA LEU A 45 -4.20 -3.34 -8.45
C LEU A 45 -3.08 -2.39 -8.86
N ASP A 46 -3.23 -1.11 -8.53
CA ASP A 46 -2.20 -0.10 -8.68
C ASP A 46 -1.03 -0.36 -7.72
N ALA A 47 0.07 0.40 -7.86
CA ALA A 47 1.23 0.29 -6.97
C ALA A 47 0.91 0.51 -5.48
N SER A 48 -0.17 1.22 -5.15
CA SER A 48 -0.62 1.39 -3.76
C SER A 48 -1.39 0.18 -3.22
N GLY A 49 -1.76 -0.77 -4.09
CA GLY A 49 -2.59 -1.93 -3.76
C GLY A 49 -4.05 -1.56 -3.45
N ARG A 50 -4.50 -0.36 -3.83
CA ARG A 50 -5.79 0.20 -3.41
C ARG A 50 -6.79 0.33 -4.55
N PHE A 51 -6.33 0.74 -5.71
CA PHE A 51 -7.18 1.02 -6.86
C PHE A 51 -7.04 -0.07 -7.90
N PHE A 52 -8.13 -0.36 -8.59
CA PHE A 52 -8.11 -1.30 -9.69
C PHE A 52 -7.26 -0.72 -10.83
N ALA A 53 -6.30 -1.51 -11.31
CA ALA A 53 -5.42 -1.16 -12.44
C ALA A 53 -5.57 -2.19 -13.57
N SER A 54 -5.20 -1.80 -14.78
CA SER A 54 -5.17 -2.74 -15.89
C SER A 54 -3.88 -3.56 -15.83
N PRO A 55 -3.93 -4.91 -15.91
CA PRO A 55 -2.70 -5.70 -16.03
C PRO A 55 -1.85 -5.31 -17.25
N ARG A 56 -2.45 -4.68 -18.25
CA ARG A 56 -1.76 -4.11 -19.40
C ARG A 56 -0.69 -3.08 -18.99
N ASP A 57 -0.97 -2.29 -17.96
CA ASP A 57 -0.06 -1.25 -17.47
C ASP A 57 1.24 -1.89 -16.95
N TYR A 58 1.15 -3.14 -16.47
CA TYR A 58 2.29 -3.96 -16.06
C TYR A 58 2.82 -4.88 -17.17
N GLY A 59 2.52 -4.61 -18.44
CA GLY A 59 3.04 -5.37 -19.57
C GLY A 59 2.39 -6.74 -19.78
N PHE A 60 1.19 -6.99 -19.24
CA PHE A 60 0.43 -8.21 -19.56
C PHE A 60 -0.30 -8.05 -20.89
N VAL A 61 -0.46 -9.16 -21.60
CA VAL A 61 -1.22 -9.24 -22.85
C VAL A 61 -2.29 -10.33 -22.74
N ILE A 62 -3.43 -10.13 -23.42
CA ILE A 62 -4.50 -11.14 -23.41
C ILE A 62 -4.07 -12.34 -24.28
N ARG A 63 -4.25 -13.55 -23.75
CA ARG A 63 -3.96 -14.82 -24.43
C ARG A 63 -5.12 -15.80 -24.29
N GLY A 64 -5.27 -16.65 -25.30
CA GLY A 64 -6.27 -17.71 -25.35
C GLY A 64 -5.68 -19.07 -24.95
N PHE A 65 -6.43 -19.82 -24.16
CA PHE A 65 -6.06 -21.12 -23.62
C PHE A 65 -7.14 -22.16 -23.91
N ASP A 66 -6.75 -23.43 -23.86
CA ASP A 66 -7.65 -24.56 -24.11
C ASP A 66 -8.94 -24.48 -23.27
N GLY A 67 -10.03 -24.96 -23.87
CA GLY A 67 -11.36 -24.89 -23.27
C GLY A 67 -12.04 -23.52 -23.37
N GLY A 68 -11.57 -22.65 -24.28
CA GLY A 68 -12.16 -21.32 -24.51
C GLY A 68 -11.79 -20.28 -23.45
N LYS A 69 -10.78 -20.57 -22.63
CA LYS A 69 -10.34 -19.67 -21.57
C LYS A 69 -9.53 -18.53 -22.12
N THR A 70 -9.56 -17.39 -21.44
CA THR A 70 -8.68 -16.26 -21.73
C THR A 70 -8.06 -15.74 -20.44
N ALA A 71 -6.83 -15.22 -20.53
CA ALA A 71 -6.14 -14.62 -19.40
C ALA A 71 -5.29 -13.44 -19.85
N TRP A 72 -5.08 -12.49 -18.94
CA TRP A 72 -3.91 -11.62 -19.03
C TRP A 72 -2.68 -12.45 -18.70
N ALA A 73 -1.66 -12.41 -19.54
CA ALA A 73 -0.48 -13.24 -19.39
C ALA A 73 0.79 -12.44 -19.63
N ARG A 74 1.78 -12.69 -18.78
CA ARG A 74 3.14 -12.15 -18.90
C ARG A 74 4.15 -13.26 -18.64
N ASP A 75 5.13 -13.38 -19.53
CA ASP A 75 6.19 -14.35 -19.39
C ASP A 75 7.34 -13.79 -18.54
N PHE A 76 7.90 -14.68 -17.74
CA PHE A 76 9.09 -14.48 -16.92
C PHE A 76 10.10 -15.57 -17.26
N ALA A 77 11.36 -15.36 -16.88
CA ALA A 77 12.40 -16.36 -17.10
C ALA A 77 11.99 -17.73 -16.54
N ASN A 78 11.40 -17.76 -15.35
CA ASN A 78 11.05 -18.97 -14.60
C ASN A 78 9.59 -19.44 -14.76
N GLY A 79 8.78 -18.81 -15.60
CA GLY A 79 7.37 -19.17 -15.71
C GLY A 79 6.52 -18.15 -16.44
N THR A 80 5.21 -18.35 -16.40
CA THR A 80 4.23 -17.42 -16.95
C THR A 80 3.23 -17.07 -15.85
N MET A 81 3.02 -15.78 -15.60
CA MET A 81 1.99 -15.31 -14.70
C MET A 81 0.70 -15.06 -15.48
N LEU A 82 -0.41 -15.59 -14.97
CA LEU A 82 -1.74 -15.34 -15.51
C LEU A 82 -2.59 -14.57 -14.51
N VAL A 83 -3.35 -13.61 -15.00
CA VAL A 83 -4.37 -12.87 -14.24
C VAL A 83 -5.71 -13.10 -14.91
N VAL A 84 -6.63 -13.68 -14.16
CA VAL A 84 -7.97 -14.06 -14.60
C VAL A 84 -9.01 -13.62 -13.59
N ASN A 85 -10.27 -13.64 -14.01
CA ASN A 85 -11.41 -13.43 -13.13
C ASN A 85 -11.52 -14.56 -12.08
N PRO A 86 -12.37 -14.39 -11.04
CA PRO A 86 -12.47 -15.37 -9.95
C PRO A 86 -12.79 -16.81 -10.38
N ASP A 87 -13.59 -16.98 -11.44
CA ASP A 87 -14.01 -18.29 -11.95
C ASP A 87 -12.96 -19.00 -12.81
N ALA A 88 -11.81 -18.35 -13.05
CA ALA A 88 -10.70 -18.84 -13.86
C ALA A 88 -11.05 -19.14 -15.33
N GLN A 89 -11.97 -18.39 -15.92
CA GLN A 89 -12.37 -18.55 -17.33
C GLN A 89 -11.93 -17.39 -18.22
N SER A 90 -11.82 -16.17 -17.68
CA SER A 90 -11.72 -14.97 -18.51
C SER A 90 -10.71 -13.94 -18.00
N HIS A 91 -10.13 -13.19 -18.94
CA HIS A 91 -9.32 -12.01 -18.68
C HIS A 91 -10.15 -10.79 -18.25
N VAL A 92 -11.49 -10.86 -18.30
CA VAL A 92 -12.38 -9.76 -17.91
C VAL A 92 -12.41 -9.62 -16.39
N LEU A 93 -11.72 -8.61 -15.89
CA LEU A 93 -11.64 -8.30 -14.46
C LEU A 93 -12.70 -7.27 -14.05
N SER A 94 -13.06 -7.25 -12.77
CA SER A 94 -14.04 -6.32 -12.21
C SER A 94 -13.49 -5.70 -10.93
N PRO A 95 -13.65 -4.39 -10.68
CA PRO A 95 -13.29 -3.79 -9.40
C PRO A 95 -14.05 -4.40 -8.21
N LYS A 96 -15.21 -5.02 -8.47
CA LYS A 96 -16.06 -5.65 -7.44
C LYS A 96 -15.61 -7.06 -7.07
N GLY A 97 -14.76 -7.70 -7.88
CA GLY A 97 -14.32 -9.08 -7.68
C GLY A 97 -12.82 -9.20 -7.78
N ARG A 98 -12.18 -9.90 -6.83
CA ARG A 98 -10.73 -10.05 -6.85
C ARG A 98 -10.27 -10.85 -8.07
N ALA A 99 -9.19 -10.39 -8.70
CA ALA A 99 -8.53 -11.21 -9.70
C ALA A 99 -7.91 -12.46 -9.06
N ARG A 100 -7.89 -13.54 -9.82
CA ARG A 100 -7.17 -14.77 -9.51
C ARG A 100 -5.85 -14.73 -10.27
N ILE A 101 -4.76 -14.95 -9.53
CA ILE A 101 -3.40 -14.88 -10.04
C ILE A 101 -2.83 -16.28 -9.99
N LEU A 102 -2.36 -16.73 -11.14
CA LEU A 102 -1.72 -18.02 -11.31
C LEU A 102 -0.26 -17.78 -11.71
N PHE A 103 0.64 -18.61 -11.19
CA PHE A 103 2.01 -18.67 -11.70
C PHE A 103 2.28 -20.10 -12.17
N ILE A 104 2.55 -20.24 -13.47
CA ILE A 104 2.81 -21.52 -14.11
C ILE A 104 4.32 -21.63 -14.34
N GLY A 105 4.94 -22.68 -13.81
CA GLY A 105 6.35 -22.98 -14.00
C GLY A 105 6.70 -23.27 -15.46
N GLN A 106 8.00 -23.32 -15.75
CA GLN A 106 8.50 -23.74 -17.07
C GLN A 106 8.06 -25.16 -17.46
N ASP A 107 7.86 -26.01 -16.46
CA ASP A 107 7.40 -27.40 -16.58
C ASP A 107 5.87 -27.52 -16.76
N GLY A 108 5.15 -26.39 -16.79
CA GLY A 108 3.69 -26.35 -16.86
C GLY A 108 3.00 -26.60 -15.52
N ALA A 109 3.75 -26.77 -14.42
CA ALA A 109 3.16 -26.94 -13.10
C ALA A 109 2.57 -25.63 -12.59
N VAL A 110 1.40 -25.68 -11.95
CA VAL A 110 0.82 -24.52 -11.28
C VAL A 110 1.53 -24.34 -9.93
N LEU A 111 2.44 -23.37 -9.85
CA LEU A 111 3.25 -23.07 -8.67
C LEU A 111 2.56 -22.08 -7.72
N GLN A 112 1.62 -21.29 -8.23
CA GLN A 112 0.73 -20.43 -7.46
C GLN A 112 -0.66 -20.46 -8.07
N ASP A 113 -1.66 -20.47 -7.19
CA ASP A 113 -3.05 -20.26 -7.55
C ASP A 113 -3.77 -19.56 -6.38
N THR A 114 -3.99 -18.25 -6.49
CA THR A 114 -4.64 -17.48 -5.42
C THR A 114 -6.13 -17.83 -5.22
N GLY A 115 -6.73 -18.59 -6.15
CA GLY A 115 -8.09 -19.09 -6.02
C GLY A 115 -8.18 -20.46 -5.32
N ALA A 116 -7.07 -21.21 -5.23
CA ALA A 116 -7.02 -22.53 -4.58
C ALA A 116 -6.64 -22.45 -3.09
N VAL A 117 -6.04 -21.35 -2.65
CA VAL A 117 -5.72 -21.13 -1.22
C VAL A 117 -7.03 -20.87 -0.48
N GLY A 118 -7.41 -21.81 0.40
CA GLY A 118 -8.55 -21.67 1.28
C GLY A 118 -8.51 -20.36 2.05
N ARG A 119 -9.62 -19.61 2.01
CA ARG A 119 -9.82 -18.33 2.69
C ARG A 119 -9.39 -18.41 4.17
N PRO A 120 -8.55 -17.49 4.66
CA PRO A 120 -9.00 -16.66 5.75
C PRO A 120 -9.95 -15.61 5.15
N GLU A 121 -11.06 -15.36 5.83
CA GLU A 121 -11.89 -14.20 5.52
C GLU A 121 -10.98 -12.98 5.40
N GLN A 122 -11.01 -12.33 4.25
CA GLN A 122 -10.42 -11.01 4.14
C GLN A 122 -11.25 -10.14 5.08
N ARG A 123 -10.68 -9.84 6.25
CA ARG A 123 -11.25 -8.87 7.18
C ARG A 123 -11.53 -7.62 6.34
N VAL A 124 -12.80 -7.32 6.12
CA VAL A 124 -13.19 -6.00 5.63
C VAL A 124 -12.59 -5.05 6.67
N PRO A 125 -11.64 -4.17 6.29
CA PRO A 125 -11.02 -3.31 7.27
C PRO A 125 -12.15 -2.52 7.95
N GLU A 126 -12.27 -2.68 9.26
CA GLU A 126 -13.20 -1.90 10.05
C GLU A 126 -12.61 -0.50 10.13
N LEU A 127 -13.16 0.39 9.30
CA LEU A 127 -12.71 1.76 9.23
C LEU A 127 -13.37 2.56 10.34
N ALA A 128 -12.56 3.15 11.20
CA ALA A 128 -13.01 4.11 12.18
C ALA A 128 -12.25 5.42 11.97
N THR A 129 -12.98 6.55 12.01
CA THR A 129 -12.38 7.88 12.06
C THR A 129 -12.11 8.23 13.51
N VAL A 130 -10.84 8.35 13.88
CA VAL A 130 -10.42 8.81 15.20
C VAL A 130 -10.14 10.31 15.14
N ARG A 131 -10.87 11.10 15.91
CA ARG A 131 -10.61 12.54 16.08
C ARG A 131 -9.73 12.76 17.30
N LEU A 132 -8.59 13.44 17.09
CA LEU A 132 -7.63 13.78 18.13
C LEU A 132 -7.53 15.29 18.25
N THR A 133 -7.60 15.81 19.47
CA THR A 133 -7.34 17.22 19.78
C THR A 133 -6.01 17.33 20.53
N LEU A 134 -5.06 18.05 19.95
CA LEU A 134 -3.75 18.30 20.54
C LEU A 134 -3.66 19.73 21.06
N THR A 135 -3.34 19.88 22.35
CA THR A 135 -2.94 21.16 22.94
C THR A 135 -1.45 21.08 23.27
N ALA A 136 -0.65 21.98 22.70
CA ALA A 136 0.77 22.05 22.94
C ALA A 136 1.17 23.50 23.27
N THR A 137 1.89 23.67 24.38
CA THR A 137 2.55 24.93 24.71
C THR A 137 3.96 24.87 24.14
N VAL A 138 4.32 25.84 23.30
CA VAL A 138 5.62 25.87 22.62
C VAL A 138 6.38 27.13 23.00
N ASP A 139 7.70 26.99 23.18
CA ASP A 139 8.59 28.13 23.22
C ASP A 139 8.88 28.58 21.79
N LEU A 140 8.50 29.82 21.48
CA LEU A 140 8.63 30.39 20.14
C LEU A 140 10.08 30.57 19.71
N ASN A 141 11.04 30.72 20.63
CA ASN A 141 12.47 30.91 20.31
C ASN A 141 12.72 31.93 19.19
N GLY A 142 11.96 33.04 19.17
CA GLY A 142 12.05 34.10 18.16
C GLY A 142 11.25 33.87 16.86
N LEU A 143 10.51 32.76 16.73
CA LEU A 143 9.60 32.50 15.62
C LEU A 143 8.22 33.16 15.83
N SER A 144 7.49 33.39 14.74
CA SER A 144 6.08 33.80 14.83
C SER A 144 5.19 32.65 15.29
N GLN A 145 4.02 32.99 15.82
CA GLN A 145 3.03 31.99 16.24
C GLN A 145 2.57 31.11 15.07
N GLU A 146 2.40 31.68 13.87
CA GLU A 146 2.04 30.95 12.65
C GLU A 146 3.16 30.00 12.21
N ALA A 147 4.43 30.43 12.32
CA ALA A 147 5.56 29.58 12.00
C ALA A 147 5.67 28.40 12.97
N ALA A 148 5.45 28.64 14.27
CA ALA A 148 5.42 27.59 15.28
C ALA A 148 4.26 26.61 15.04
N ARG A 149 3.06 27.10 14.71
CA ARG A 149 1.91 26.27 14.30
C ARG A 149 2.25 25.38 13.11
N ALA A 150 2.80 25.96 12.04
CA ALA A 150 3.16 25.21 10.84
C ALA A 150 4.25 24.16 11.12
N GLN A 151 5.19 24.46 12.02
CA GLN A 151 6.20 23.50 12.45
C GLN A 151 5.59 22.35 13.27
N LEU A 152 4.66 22.64 14.19
CA LEU A 152 3.96 21.62 14.96
C LEU A 152 3.12 20.70 14.06
N MET A 153 2.38 21.26 13.10
CA MET A 153 1.62 20.49 12.11
C MET A 153 2.53 19.53 11.33
N ARG A 154 3.67 20.01 10.83
CA ARG A 154 4.66 19.16 10.13
C ARG A 154 5.22 18.04 11.01
N LEU A 155 5.42 18.30 12.31
CA LEU A 155 5.90 17.26 13.24
C LEU A 155 4.84 16.17 13.44
N VAL A 156 3.58 16.56 13.60
CA VAL A 156 2.46 15.63 13.73
C VAL A 156 2.28 14.81 12.45
N ASP A 157 2.31 15.44 11.27
CA ASP A 157 2.24 14.74 9.98
C ASP A 157 3.35 13.69 9.85
N ARG A 158 4.59 14.09 10.16
CA ARG A 158 5.73 13.17 10.09
C ARG A 158 5.59 12.01 11.07
N ALA A 159 5.10 12.25 12.28
CA ALA A 159 4.85 11.21 13.27
C ALA A 159 3.78 10.22 12.78
N VAL A 160 2.67 10.72 12.26
CA VAL A 160 1.57 9.90 11.71
C VAL A 160 2.04 9.07 10.52
N LEU A 161 2.79 9.65 9.59
CA LEU A 161 3.35 8.94 8.43
C LEU A 161 4.37 7.87 8.85
N SER A 162 5.24 8.17 9.82
CA SER A 162 6.23 7.19 10.30
C SER A 162 5.59 5.98 10.99
N ALA A 163 4.46 6.18 11.67
CA ALA A 163 3.70 5.11 12.31
C ALA A 163 3.10 4.13 11.28
N GLN A 164 2.90 4.54 10.03
CA GLN A 164 2.39 3.67 8.97
C GLN A 164 3.41 2.65 8.46
N SER A 165 4.70 2.89 8.68
CA SER A 165 5.80 2.05 8.17
C SER A 165 6.26 0.98 9.17
N ALA A 166 5.73 0.97 10.40
CA ALA A 166 6.13 0.01 11.41
C ALA A 166 5.40 -1.35 11.22
N PRO A 167 6.13 -2.48 11.11
CA PRO A 167 5.50 -3.79 11.08
C PRO A 167 5.03 -4.17 12.48
N GLY A 168 3.72 -4.22 12.69
CA GLY A 168 3.09 -4.63 13.94
C GLY A 168 1.59 -4.86 13.80
N ASP A 169 1.02 -5.69 14.66
CA ASP A 169 -0.37 -6.19 14.63
C ASP A 169 -1.41 -5.13 15.11
N GLY A 170 -1.15 -3.84 14.84
CA GLY A 170 -1.86 -2.68 15.41
C GLY A 170 -2.71 -1.87 14.43
N VAL A 171 -3.32 -0.78 14.93
CA VAL A 171 -4.12 0.18 14.13
C VAL A 171 -3.23 0.82 13.06
N ARG A 172 -3.67 0.77 11.80
CA ARG A 172 -3.00 1.42 10.68
C ARG A 172 -3.73 2.70 10.28
N VAL A 173 -3.00 3.81 10.24
CA VAL A 173 -3.54 5.07 9.69
C VAL A 173 -3.59 4.96 8.17
N LEU A 174 -4.77 5.12 7.60
CA LEU A 174 -5.00 5.06 6.14
C LEU A 174 -5.07 6.43 5.50
N ASP A 175 -5.52 7.42 6.26
CA ASP A 175 -5.67 8.81 5.85
C ASP A 175 -5.56 9.70 7.11
N HIS A 176 -5.06 10.93 6.94
CA HIS A 176 -5.04 11.92 8.01
C HIS A 176 -5.20 13.32 7.43
N ALA A 177 -5.95 14.15 8.13
CA ALA A 177 -6.13 15.56 7.82
C ALA A 177 -6.26 16.34 9.13
N PHE A 178 -5.89 17.62 9.11
CA PHE A 178 -6.15 18.52 10.23
C PHE A 178 -7.53 19.15 10.08
N ASP A 179 -8.48 18.74 10.93
CA ASP A 179 -9.82 19.36 10.99
C ASP A 179 -9.75 20.82 11.46
N SER A 180 -8.84 21.12 12.40
CA SER A 180 -8.58 22.50 12.84
C SER A 180 -7.16 22.64 13.38
N ALA A 181 -6.56 23.81 13.15
CA ALA A 181 -5.33 24.22 13.81
C ALA A 181 -5.44 25.71 14.10
N ALA A 182 -5.49 26.07 15.38
CA ALA A 182 -5.64 27.44 15.84
C ALA A 182 -4.49 27.78 16.77
N VAL A 183 -4.02 29.02 16.69
CA VAL A 183 -3.12 29.58 17.69
C VAL A 183 -4.01 30.23 18.74
N VAL A 184 -3.88 29.77 19.99
CA VAL A 184 -4.42 30.50 21.14
C VAL A 184 -3.27 31.32 21.70
N SER A 185 -3.31 32.64 21.52
CA SER A 185 -2.36 33.54 22.18
C SER A 185 -2.52 33.38 23.69
N GLY A 186 -1.51 32.80 24.34
CA GLY A 186 -1.43 32.83 25.79
C GLY A 186 -1.31 34.27 26.26
N GLU A 187 -1.98 34.60 27.37
CA GLU A 187 -1.70 35.84 28.09
C GLU A 187 -0.21 35.89 28.37
N THR A 188 0.43 36.98 27.94
CA THR A 188 1.79 37.33 28.34
C THR A 188 1.90 37.13 29.85
N PRO A 189 2.85 36.32 30.37
CA PRO A 189 3.19 36.42 31.77
C PRO A 189 3.63 37.86 31.96
N GLY A 190 2.76 38.68 32.57
CA GLY A 190 3.09 40.03 32.93
C GLY A 190 4.35 39.91 33.78
N THR A 191 5.47 40.40 33.26
CA THR A 191 6.65 40.67 34.05
C THR A 191 6.19 41.61 35.15
N SER A 192 5.90 41.08 36.33
CA SER A 192 5.88 41.87 37.54
C SER A 192 7.31 42.37 37.69
N ASN A 193 7.60 43.52 37.10
CA ASN A 193 8.71 44.35 37.52
C ASN A 193 8.42 44.71 38.97
N THR A 194 8.79 43.83 39.89
CA THR A 194 8.98 44.21 41.28
C THR A 194 10.19 45.13 41.26
N ASP A 195 9.91 46.43 41.22
CA ASP A 195 10.91 47.46 41.37
C ASP A 195 11.40 47.45 42.84
N PHE A 196 12.55 46.81 43.08
CA PHE A 196 13.18 46.76 44.41
C PHE A 196 13.82 48.10 44.82
N SER A 197 13.72 49.14 44.00
CA SER A 197 14.24 50.48 44.31
C SER A 197 13.53 51.17 45.48
N GLN A 198 12.42 50.63 45.99
CA GLN A 198 11.67 51.19 47.13
C GLN A 198 11.95 50.50 48.49
N LEU A 199 12.88 49.54 48.54
CA LEU A 199 13.18 48.77 49.77
C LEU A 199 14.42 49.26 50.56
N LEU A 200 14.98 50.42 50.21
CA LEU A 200 16.19 50.97 50.86
C LEU A 200 15.99 52.27 51.66
N ASP A 201 14.75 52.76 51.81
CA ASP A 201 14.45 53.90 52.70
C ASP A 201 13.78 53.43 54.01
N LEU A 202 14.50 52.63 54.80
CA LEU A 202 14.21 52.39 56.22
C LEU A 202 15.48 52.52 57.07
#